data_AF-A0A928CI21-F1
#
_entry.id   AF-A0A928CI21-F1
#
_cell.length_a   1.000
_cell.length_b   1.000
_cell.length_c   1.000
_cell.angle_alpha   90.00
_cell.angle_beta   90.00
_cell.angle_gamma   90.00
#
_symmetry.space_group_name_H-M   'P 1'
#
loop_
_entity.id
_entity.type
_entity.pdbx_description
1 polymer ?
#
loop_
_entity_poly.entity_id
_entity_poly.type
_entity_poly.pdbx_seq_one_letter_code
_entity_poly.pdbx_strand_id
1 'polypeptide(L)'
;MAKIAAESRELFNSKMKPYKETIDKSYEKEKNILQVISKDSSGVAYKKFLLAEEMMYITTLYLAINNLSVELIATKNTDALNEGRKALYKSVIYLEEIVTNFIDAPYSDYEKNVAEIENTPLEKRYFTIRKLGLAIRLIKDAYGENTKWKWAFIELQGRFATVAKNMLNMKTAMKDYFDPRSSDYDTTVYYIRLIKKLLRQSADGYRDRYELSTRRIDDMRLAINYLMALRRICILTTEQNEAEEIKKKIIVWKEKLENDQKKGICK
;
A
#
# COMPACT_ATOMS: atom_id res chain seq x y z
N MET A 1 43.03 -8.70 -5.15
CA MET A 1 41.56 -8.75 -5.30
C MET A 1 40.86 -9.51 -4.15
N ALA A 2 41.30 -10.73 -3.78
CA ALA A 2 40.64 -11.49 -2.69
C ALA A 2 40.68 -10.81 -1.30
N LYS A 3 41.76 -10.09 -0.96
CA LYS A 3 41.91 -9.40 0.34
C LYS A 3 40.98 -8.19 0.47
N ILE A 4 40.86 -7.38 -0.59
CA ILE A 4 39.92 -6.25 -0.69
C ILE A 4 38.47 -6.75 -0.55
N ALA A 5 38.13 -7.91 -1.13
CA ALA A 5 36.80 -8.50 -1.00
C ALA A 5 36.49 -9.00 0.43
N ALA A 6 37.50 -9.42 1.21
CA ALA A 6 37.33 -9.82 2.60
C ALA A 6 37.13 -8.60 3.52
N GLU A 7 37.96 -7.56 3.34
CA GLU A 7 37.87 -6.30 4.08
C GLU A 7 36.52 -5.59 3.84
N SER A 8 36.04 -5.54 2.58
CA SER A 8 34.72 -4.99 2.24
C SER A 8 33.56 -5.74 2.92
N ARG A 9 33.67 -7.08 3.04
CA ARG A 9 32.65 -7.90 3.72
C ARG A 9 32.66 -7.68 5.23
N GLU A 10 33.83 -7.56 5.83
CA GLU A 10 33.96 -7.26 7.25
C GLU A 10 33.43 -5.86 7.59
N LEU A 11 33.74 -4.87 6.74
CA LEU A 11 33.20 -3.51 6.85
C LEU A 11 31.67 -3.49 6.69
N PHE A 12 31.12 -4.26 5.75
CA PHE A 12 29.68 -4.40 5.62
C PHE A 12 29.04 -5.03 6.87
N ASN A 13 29.61 -6.11 7.39
CA ASN A 13 29.09 -6.81 8.57
C ASN A 13 29.10 -5.92 9.82
N SER A 14 30.15 -5.10 9.99
CA SER A 14 30.21 -4.13 11.09
C SER A 14 29.19 -3.00 10.92
N LYS A 15 29.08 -2.41 9.72
CA LYS A 15 28.12 -1.32 9.46
C LYS A 15 26.66 -1.76 9.47
N MET A 16 26.34 -3.01 9.12
CA MET A 16 24.95 -3.50 9.13
C MET A 16 24.43 -3.81 10.54
N LYS A 17 25.33 -4.06 11.50
CA LYS A 17 25.01 -4.49 12.86
C LYS A 17 24.04 -3.55 13.61
N PRO A 18 24.26 -2.22 13.67
CA PRO A 18 23.33 -1.32 14.36
C PRO A 18 21.92 -1.31 13.74
N TYR A 19 21.80 -1.49 12.42
CA TYR A 19 20.49 -1.61 11.76
C TYR A 19 19.77 -2.90 12.19
N LYS A 20 20.47 -4.03 12.23
CA LYS A 20 19.92 -5.31 12.70
C LYS A 20 19.44 -5.22 14.15
N GLU A 21 20.26 -4.67 15.04
CA GLU A 21 19.88 -4.49 16.45
C GLU A 21 18.65 -3.59 16.63
N THR A 22 18.51 -2.57 15.77
CA THR A 22 17.31 -1.71 15.78
C THR A 22 16.09 -2.45 15.26
N ILE A 23 16.23 -3.24 14.20
CA ILE A 23 15.16 -4.10 13.66
C ILE A 23 14.67 -5.09 14.72
N ASP A 24 15.59 -5.77 15.41
CA ASP A 24 15.27 -6.75 16.44
C ASP A 24 14.47 -6.11 17.59
N LYS A 25 14.90 -4.93 18.08
CA LYS A 25 14.17 -4.16 19.09
C LYS A 25 12.78 -3.74 18.61
N SER A 26 12.63 -3.33 17.35
CA SER A 26 11.34 -2.99 16.76
C SER A 26 10.39 -4.18 16.68
N TYR A 27 10.91 -5.38 16.35
CA TYR A 27 10.12 -6.61 16.37
C TYR A 27 9.75 -7.08 17.78
N GLU A 28 10.62 -6.90 18.77
CA GLU A 28 10.28 -7.16 20.17
C GLU A 28 9.16 -6.22 20.65
N LYS A 29 9.26 -4.93 20.32
CA LYS A 29 8.21 -3.93 20.61
C LYS A 29 6.89 -4.32 19.96
N GLU A 30 6.90 -4.73 18.70
CA GLU A 30 5.72 -5.23 18.00
C GLU A 30 5.10 -6.43 18.73
N LYS A 31 5.91 -7.45 19.07
CA LYS A 31 5.45 -8.63 19.79
C LYS A 31 4.78 -8.26 21.12
N ASN A 32 5.37 -7.33 21.87
CA ASN A 32 4.82 -6.85 23.14
C ASN A 32 3.47 -6.16 22.95
N ILE A 33 3.34 -5.28 21.95
CA ILE A 33 2.06 -4.61 21.64
C ILE A 33 0.99 -5.62 21.21
N LEU A 34 1.33 -6.62 20.40
CA LEU A 34 0.40 -7.68 20.00
C LEU A 34 -0.08 -8.51 21.20
N GLN A 35 0.81 -8.80 22.16
CA GLN A 35 0.42 -9.44 23.41
C GLN A 35 -0.55 -8.57 24.21
N VAL A 36 -0.31 -7.25 24.29
CA VAL A 36 -1.25 -6.32 24.93
C VAL A 36 -2.61 -6.33 24.22
N ILE A 37 -2.64 -6.27 22.90
CA ILE A 37 -3.89 -6.35 22.09
C ILE A 37 -4.66 -7.64 22.39
N SER A 38 -3.96 -8.78 22.56
CA SER A 38 -4.61 -10.06 22.87
C SER A 38 -5.27 -10.12 24.25
N LYS A 39 -4.84 -9.25 25.19
CA LYS A 39 -5.34 -9.20 26.57
C LYS A 39 -6.34 -8.06 26.79
N ASP A 40 -6.19 -6.96 26.07
CA ASP A 40 -6.95 -5.73 26.21
C ASP A 40 -7.34 -5.18 24.83
N SER A 41 -8.66 -5.14 24.60
CA SER A 41 -9.28 -4.64 23.37
C SER A 41 -9.39 -3.11 23.31
N SER A 42 -9.00 -2.39 24.37
CA SER A 42 -9.00 -0.93 24.37
C SER A 42 -7.99 -0.37 23.37
N GLY A 43 -8.44 0.57 22.53
CA GLY A 43 -7.57 1.32 21.61
C GLY A 43 -6.81 0.45 20.60
N VAL A 44 -7.33 -0.73 20.24
CA VAL A 44 -6.66 -1.67 19.31
C VAL A 44 -6.33 -1.00 17.98
N ALA A 45 -7.22 -0.19 17.43
CA ALA A 45 -6.98 0.54 16.18
C ALA A 45 -5.75 1.45 16.26
N TYR A 46 -5.60 2.22 17.35
CA TYR A 46 -4.43 3.08 17.56
C TYR A 46 -3.14 2.27 17.75
N LYS A 47 -3.20 1.17 18.52
CA LYS A 47 -2.08 0.25 18.69
C LYS A 47 -1.64 -0.33 17.34
N LYS A 48 -2.58 -0.77 16.48
CA LYS A 48 -2.29 -1.25 15.13
C LYS A 48 -1.78 -0.15 14.19
N PHE A 49 -2.26 1.08 14.33
CA PHE A 49 -1.75 2.22 13.55
C PHE A 49 -0.27 2.46 13.85
N LEU A 50 0.12 2.41 15.13
CA LEU A 50 1.52 2.49 15.54
C LEU A 50 2.35 1.32 14.99
N LEU A 51 1.82 0.09 15.01
CA LEU A 51 2.48 -1.06 14.41
C LEU A 51 2.68 -0.90 12.90
N ALA A 52 1.70 -0.33 12.20
CA ALA A 52 1.82 -0.05 10.78
C ALA A 52 2.99 0.92 10.50
N GLU A 53 3.14 1.99 11.28
CA GLU A 53 4.27 2.92 11.17
C GLU A 53 5.60 2.26 11.53
N GLU A 54 5.63 1.42 12.56
CA GLU A 54 6.83 0.65 12.96
C GLU A 54 7.29 -0.27 11.83
N MET A 55 6.36 -0.98 11.18
CA MET A 55 6.68 -1.84 10.04
C MET A 55 7.23 -1.06 8.84
N MET A 56 6.71 0.15 8.57
CA MET A 56 7.28 1.03 7.55
C MET A 56 8.71 1.42 7.90
N TYR A 57 8.98 1.73 9.17
CA TYR A 57 10.33 2.05 9.63
C TYR A 57 11.30 0.87 9.48
N ILE A 58 10.89 -0.33 9.89
CA ILE A 58 11.68 -1.57 9.70
C ILE A 58 12.03 -1.76 8.22
N THR A 59 11.09 -1.54 7.30
CA THR A 59 11.38 -1.59 5.86
C THR A 59 12.51 -0.64 5.45
N THR A 60 12.54 0.59 5.99
CA THR A 60 13.63 1.55 5.69
C THR A 60 14.99 1.08 6.21
N LEU A 61 15.03 0.38 7.34
CA LEU A 61 16.26 -0.19 7.88
C LEU A 61 16.78 -1.35 7.01
N TYR A 62 15.89 -2.23 6.54
CA TYR A 62 16.26 -3.26 5.58
C TYR A 62 16.76 -2.69 4.24
N LEU A 63 16.15 -1.59 3.78
CA LEU A 63 16.64 -0.85 2.61
C LEU A 63 18.04 -0.28 2.84
N ALA A 64 18.31 0.29 4.02
CA ALA A 64 19.64 0.77 4.37
C ALA A 64 20.68 -0.37 4.33
N ILE A 65 20.35 -1.55 4.86
CA ILE A 65 21.20 -2.75 4.78
C ILE A 65 21.47 -3.13 3.31
N ASN A 66 20.43 -3.15 2.46
CA ASN A 66 20.63 -3.42 1.04
C ASN A 66 21.53 -2.37 0.37
N ASN A 67 21.33 -1.08 0.66
CA ASN A 67 22.14 -0.01 0.08
C ASN A 67 23.61 -0.13 0.49
N LEU A 68 23.89 -0.45 1.76
CA LEU A 68 25.25 -0.75 2.22
C LEU A 68 25.86 -1.95 1.50
N SER A 69 25.07 -2.98 1.21
CA SER A 69 25.52 -4.16 0.47
C SER A 69 25.92 -3.80 -0.96
N VAL A 70 25.10 -2.98 -1.63
CA VAL A 70 25.39 -2.50 -2.99
C VAL A 70 26.61 -1.59 -2.98
N GLU A 71 26.74 -0.69 -2.01
CA GLU A 71 27.86 0.25 -1.91
C GLU A 71 29.20 -0.45 -1.61
N LEU A 72 29.22 -1.39 -0.67
CA LEU A 72 30.46 -1.99 -0.17
C LEU A 72 30.86 -3.28 -0.88
N ILE A 73 29.88 -4.06 -1.37
CA ILE A 73 30.08 -5.39 -1.95
C ILE A 73 29.55 -5.46 -3.41
N ALA A 74 29.05 -4.35 -3.97
CA ALA A 74 28.53 -4.26 -5.34
C ALA A 74 27.41 -5.27 -5.66
N THR A 75 26.72 -5.79 -4.64
CA THR A 75 25.70 -6.83 -4.77
C THR A 75 24.48 -6.49 -3.93
N LYS A 76 23.28 -6.74 -4.48
CA LYS A 76 22.01 -6.52 -3.76
C LYS A 76 21.87 -7.54 -2.64
N ASN A 77 21.40 -7.09 -1.48
CA ASN A 77 21.07 -7.99 -0.39
C ASN A 77 19.64 -8.49 -0.54
N THR A 78 19.46 -9.64 -1.20
CA THR A 78 18.13 -10.19 -1.49
C THR A 78 17.35 -10.54 -0.24
N ASP A 79 18.02 -10.95 0.83
CA ASP A 79 17.38 -11.33 2.08
C ASP A 79 16.80 -10.11 2.78
N ALA A 80 17.59 -9.03 2.88
CA ALA A 80 17.10 -7.75 3.42
C ALA A 80 15.91 -7.22 2.60
N LEU A 81 15.97 -7.29 1.26
CA LEU A 81 14.84 -6.87 0.42
C LEU A 81 13.58 -7.73 0.64
N ASN A 82 13.75 -9.04 0.80
CA ASN A 82 12.63 -9.95 1.06
C ASN A 82 11.99 -9.68 2.42
N GLU A 83 12.78 -9.48 3.48
CA GLU A 83 12.27 -9.16 4.81
C GLU A 83 11.63 -7.76 4.85
N GLY A 84 12.25 -6.76 4.20
CA GLY A 84 11.65 -5.44 4.06
C GLY A 84 10.30 -5.47 3.35
N ARG A 85 10.13 -6.33 2.33
CA ARG A 85 8.86 -6.51 1.62
C ARG A 85 7.82 -7.16 2.52
N LYS A 86 8.19 -8.19 3.30
CA LYS A 86 7.28 -8.82 4.28
C LYS A 86 6.81 -7.80 5.33
N ALA A 87 7.71 -6.95 5.82
CA ALA A 87 7.36 -5.87 6.75
C ALA A 87 6.33 -4.90 6.13
N LEU A 88 6.47 -4.51 4.86
CA LEU A 88 5.46 -3.69 4.17
C LEU A 88 4.10 -4.37 4.07
N TYR A 89 4.07 -5.66 3.73
CA TYR A 89 2.82 -6.42 3.74
C TYR A 89 2.17 -6.40 5.12
N LYS A 90 2.96 -6.56 6.17
CA LYS A 90 2.48 -6.50 7.56
C LYS A 90 1.93 -5.11 7.93
N SER A 91 2.58 -4.05 7.47
CA SER A 91 2.09 -2.68 7.60
C SER A 91 0.70 -2.51 6.96
N VAL A 92 0.54 -2.99 5.73
CA VAL A 92 -0.75 -2.94 5.02
C VAL A 92 -1.81 -3.79 5.73
N ILE A 93 -1.47 -4.99 6.19
CA ILE A 93 -2.38 -5.86 6.96
C ILE A 93 -2.90 -5.14 8.21
N TYR A 94 -2.02 -4.49 8.98
CA TYR A 94 -2.47 -3.73 10.15
C TYR A 94 -3.43 -2.60 9.78
N LEU A 95 -3.20 -1.90 8.66
CA LEU A 95 -4.13 -0.88 8.18
C LEU A 95 -5.45 -1.48 7.70
N GLU A 96 -5.44 -2.61 7.01
CA GLU A 96 -6.66 -3.33 6.60
C GLU A 96 -7.49 -3.79 7.81
N GLU A 97 -6.84 -4.22 8.88
CA GLU A 97 -7.54 -4.59 10.11
C GLU A 97 -8.16 -3.38 10.83
N ILE A 98 -7.67 -2.16 10.56
CA ILE A 98 -8.27 -0.92 11.09
C ILE A 98 -9.43 -0.50 10.20
N VAL A 99 -9.25 -0.41 8.88
CA VAL A 99 -10.21 0.25 7.96
C VAL A 99 -10.83 -0.65 6.90
N THR A 100 -10.69 -1.97 7.03
CA THR A 100 -11.12 -3.01 6.08
C THR A 100 -10.33 -3.06 4.76
N ASN A 101 -10.48 -4.17 4.05
CA ASN A 101 -9.96 -4.40 2.70
C ASN A 101 -11.02 -4.18 1.60
N PHE A 102 -12.12 -3.49 1.91
CA PHE A 102 -13.20 -3.29 0.93
C PHE A 102 -12.78 -2.32 -0.17
N ILE A 103 -12.76 -2.78 -1.43
CA ILE A 103 -12.31 -1.99 -2.59
C ILE A 103 -13.43 -1.06 -3.06
N ASP A 104 -14.52 -1.62 -3.59
CA ASP A 104 -15.70 -0.86 -4.04
C ASP A 104 -16.86 -1.06 -3.07
N ALA A 105 -16.83 -0.34 -1.94
CA ALA A 105 -17.89 -0.36 -0.93
C ALA A 105 -18.28 1.07 -0.52
N PRO A 106 -19.57 1.35 -0.27
CA PRO A 106 -20.01 2.64 0.22
C PRO A 106 -19.39 2.90 1.60
N TYR A 107 -19.20 4.17 1.95
CA TYR A 107 -18.56 4.54 3.21
C TYR A 107 -19.30 3.99 4.45
N SER A 108 -20.63 3.86 4.36
CA SER A 108 -21.48 3.25 5.40
C SER A 108 -21.01 1.89 5.87
N ASP A 109 -20.37 1.10 5.00
CA ASP A 109 -20.02 -0.29 5.27
C ASP A 109 -18.80 -0.43 6.17
N TYR A 110 -17.94 0.60 6.21
CA TYR A 110 -16.71 0.64 7.01
C TYR A 110 -16.61 1.91 7.87
N GLU A 111 -17.69 2.68 8.01
CA GLU A 111 -17.72 3.91 8.80
C GLU A 111 -17.36 3.65 10.28
N LYS A 112 -17.86 2.54 10.85
CA LYS A 112 -17.58 2.15 12.24
C LYS A 112 -16.08 1.93 12.48
N ASN A 113 -15.41 1.30 11.53
CA ASN A 113 -13.97 1.06 11.55
C ASN A 113 -13.16 2.36 11.52
N VAL A 114 -13.57 3.31 10.67
CA VAL A 114 -12.90 4.62 10.57
C VAL A 114 -13.15 5.48 11.81
N ALA A 115 -14.29 5.30 12.48
CA ALA A 115 -14.59 5.97 13.74
C ALA A 115 -13.63 5.55 14.87
N GLU A 116 -13.10 4.31 14.86
CA GLU A 116 -12.14 3.87 15.88
C GLU A 116 -10.85 4.70 15.90
N ILE A 117 -10.52 5.37 14.80
CA ILE A 117 -9.35 6.24 14.67
C ILE A 117 -9.70 7.72 14.55
N GLU A 118 -10.94 8.13 14.87
CA GLU A 118 -11.44 9.52 14.70
C GLU A 118 -10.50 10.59 15.27
N ASN A 119 -9.85 10.31 16.41
CA ASN A 119 -8.93 11.25 17.06
C ASN A 119 -7.56 11.35 16.37
N THR A 120 -7.32 10.56 15.32
CA THR A 120 -6.14 10.72 14.45
C THR A 120 -6.45 11.80 13.40
N PRO A 121 -5.77 12.96 13.44
CA PRO A 121 -6.02 14.05 12.51
C PRO A 121 -5.87 13.61 11.05
N LEU A 122 -6.66 14.22 10.15
CA LEU A 122 -6.63 13.88 8.73
C LEU A 122 -5.23 14.01 8.13
N GLU A 123 -4.52 15.09 8.48
CA GLU A 123 -3.14 15.35 8.08
C GLU A 123 -2.22 14.17 8.46
N LYS A 124 -2.32 13.67 9.69
CA LYS A 124 -1.52 12.51 10.13
C LYS A 124 -1.82 11.27 9.30
N ARG A 125 -3.10 10.98 9.04
CA ARG A 125 -3.49 9.84 8.19
C ARG A 125 -2.92 9.98 6.77
N TYR A 126 -3.02 11.17 6.19
CA TYR A 126 -2.50 11.48 4.87
C TYR A 126 -0.97 11.28 4.80
N PHE A 127 -0.23 11.79 5.79
CA PHE A 127 1.23 11.59 5.85
C PHE A 127 1.63 10.14 6.03
N THR A 128 0.92 9.36 6.84
CA THR A 128 1.19 7.92 7.00
C THR A 128 0.99 7.18 5.67
N ILE A 129 -0.06 7.48 4.91
CA ILE A 129 -0.26 6.91 3.56
C ILE A 129 0.85 7.34 2.59
N ARG A 130 1.30 8.59 2.66
CA ARG A 130 2.44 9.05 1.85
C ARG A 130 3.74 8.31 2.20
N LYS A 131 4.02 8.10 3.49
CA LYS A 131 5.18 7.35 3.97
C LYS A 131 5.14 5.91 3.46
N LEU A 132 3.99 5.24 3.57
CA LEU A 132 3.79 3.89 3.04
C LEU A 132 4.03 3.82 1.53
N GLY A 133 3.43 4.77 0.77
CA GLY A 133 3.62 4.85 -0.68
C GLY A 133 5.09 5.10 -1.08
N LEU A 134 5.83 5.89 -0.29
CA LEU A 134 7.27 6.07 -0.48
C LEU A 134 8.04 4.77 -0.18
N ALA A 135 7.75 4.10 0.93
CA ALA A 135 8.44 2.87 1.30
C ALA A 135 8.22 1.73 0.27
N ILE A 136 6.99 1.59 -0.25
CA ILE A 136 6.69 0.67 -1.36
C ILE A 136 7.51 1.00 -2.60
N ARG A 137 7.63 2.27 -2.95
CA ARG A 137 8.42 2.72 -4.12
C ARG A 137 9.89 2.38 -3.94
N LEU A 138 10.49 2.78 -2.81
CA LEU A 138 11.90 2.55 -2.53
C LEU A 138 12.26 1.07 -2.58
N ILE A 139 11.42 0.20 -2.04
CA ILE A 139 11.68 -1.24 -2.08
C ILE A 139 11.54 -1.81 -3.50
N LYS A 140 10.53 -1.37 -4.25
CA LYS A 140 10.33 -1.81 -5.63
C LYS A 140 11.53 -1.41 -6.50
N ASP A 141 12.01 -0.18 -6.34
CA ASP A 141 13.17 0.35 -7.08
C ASP A 141 14.45 -0.41 -6.68
N ALA A 142 14.62 -0.73 -5.40
CA ALA A 142 15.76 -1.52 -4.92
C ALA A 142 15.79 -2.94 -5.52
N TYR A 143 14.63 -3.59 -5.72
CA TYR A 143 14.56 -4.84 -6.48
C TYR A 143 14.93 -4.65 -7.97
N GLY A 144 14.48 -3.57 -8.60
CA GLY A 144 14.69 -3.26 -10.01
C GLY A 144 13.65 -3.89 -10.95
N GLU A 145 13.69 -3.52 -12.22
CA GLU A 145 12.63 -3.82 -13.20
C GLU A 145 12.45 -5.32 -13.52
N ASN A 146 13.54 -6.07 -13.56
CA ASN A 146 13.54 -7.51 -13.91
C ASN A 146 13.30 -8.44 -12.70
N THR A 147 12.67 -7.92 -11.65
CA THR A 147 12.40 -8.72 -10.45
C THR A 147 11.30 -9.75 -10.69
N LYS A 148 11.52 -10.99 -10.22
CA LYS A 148 10.48 -12.04 -10.17
C LYS A 148 9.25 -11.63 -9.34
N TRP A 149 9.38 -10.58 -8.52
CA TRP A 149 8.34 -10.07 -7.65
C TRP A 149 7.43 -9.00 -8.29
N LYS A 150 7.56 -8.72 -9.60
CA LYS A 150 6.78 -7.70 -10.30
C LYS A 150 5.28 -7.77 -9.99
N TRP A 151 4.69 -8.96 -10.11
CA TRP A 151 3.25 -9.16 -9.86
C TRP A 151 2.87 -9.10 -8.38
N ALA A 152 3.79 -9.46 -7.49
CA ALA A 152 3.58 -9.30 -6.05
C ALA A 152 3.55 -7.82 -5.64
N PHE A 153 4.25 -6.93 -6.36
CA PHE A 153 4.15 -5.49 -6.11
C PHE A 153 2.82 -4.91 -6.59
N ILE A 154 2.24 -5.42 -7.67
CA ILE A 154 0.90 -5.02 -8.12
C ILE A 154 -0.15 -5.34 -7.06
N GLU A 155 -0.05 -6.52 -6.45
CA GLU A 155 -0.94 -6.90 -5.34
C GLU A 155 -0.77 -5.98 -4.12
N LEU A 156 0.47 -5.74 -3.70
CA LEU A 156 0.77 -4.84 -2.59
C LEU A 156 0.26 -3.41 -2.85
N GLN A 157 0.43 -2.91 -4.07
CA GLN A 157 -0.06 -1.58 -4.49
C GLN A 157 -1.59 -1.52 -4.52
N GLY A 158 -2.25 -2.60 -4.95
CA GLY A 158 -3.69 -2.76 -4.84
C GLY A 158 -4.18 -2.59 -3.41
N ARG A 159 -3.69 -3.45 -2.51
CA ARG A 159 -4.05 -3.44 -1.09
C ARG A 159 -3.75 -2.08 -0.44
N PHE A 160 -2.61 -1.48 -0.77
CA PHE A 160 -2.26 -0.12 -0.37
C PHE A 160 -3.29 0.93 -0.84
N ALA A 161 -3.72 0.89 -2.11
CA ALA A 161 -4.73 1.83 -2.62
C ALA A 161 -6.07 1.70 -1.87
N THR A 162 -6.43 0.46 -1.51
CA THR A 162 -7.64 0.16 -0.75
C THR A 162 -7.61 0.76 0.65
N VAL A 163 -6.54 0.52 1.42
CA VAL A 163 -6.40 1.12 2.76
C VAL A 163 -6.27 2.63 2.69
N ALA A 164 -5.56 3.17 1.69
CA ALA A 164 -5.41 4.61 1.52
C ALA A 164 -6.76 5.31 1.35
N LYS A 165 -7.67 4.72 0.58
CA LYS A 165 -9.05 5.18 0.42
C LYS A 165 -9.86 4.99 1.71
N ASN A 166 -9.82 3.80 2.31
CA ASN A 166 -10.65 3.48 3.48
C ASN A 166 -10.26 4.27 4.74
N MET A 167 -9.03 4.78 4.83
CA MET A 167 -8.57 5.65 5.92
C MET A 167 -9.24 7.02 5.95
N LEU A 168 -9.88 7.44 4.84
CA LEU A 168 -10.53 8.73 4.70
C LEU A 168 -11.99 8.64 5.19
N ASN A 169 -12.37 9.51 6.13
CA ASN A 169 -13.78 9.73 6.43
C ASN A 169 -14.42 10.45 5.24
N MET A 170 -15.10 9.70 4.37
CA MET A 170 -15.62 10.23 3.11
C MET A 170 -16.71 11.29 3.35
N LYS A 171 -17.50 11.20 4.44
CA LYS A 171 -18.54 12.20 4.73
C LYS A 171 -17.93 13.56 5.05
N THR A 172 -16.93 13.60 5.92
CA THR A 172 -16.24 14.84 6.29
C THR A 172 -15.40 15.35 5.11
N ALA A 173 -14.65 14.47 4.46
CA ALA A 173 -13.84 14.82 3.30
C ALA A 173 -14.66 15.42 2.15
N MET A 174 -15.88 14.96 1.87
CA MET A 174 -16.69 15.59 0.82
C MET A 174 -17.18 16.99 1.20
N LYS A 175 -17.42 17.27 2.49
CA LYS A 175 -17.74 18.62 2.95
C LYS A 175 -16.52 19.54 2.78
N ASP A 176 -15.37 19.09 3.30
CA ASP A 176 -14.14 19.87 3.24
C ASP A 176 -13.67 20.09 1.80
N TYR A 177 -13.82 19.11 0.91
CA TYR A 177 -13.38 19.22 -0.49
C TYR A 177 -14.06 20.37 -1.25
N PHE A 178 -15.29 20.74 -0.88
CA PHE A 178 -16.03 21.83 -1.51
C PHE A 178 -16.04 23.12 -0.68
N ASP A 179 -15.34 23.16 0.45
CA ASP A 179 -15.23 24.34 1.30
C ASP A 179 -13.78 24.82 1.41
N PRO A 180 -13.35 25.78 0.56
CA PRO A 180 -12.02 26.38 0.62
C PRO A 180 -11.67 27.06 1.95
N ARG A 181 -12.65 27.27 2.85
CA ARG A 181 -12.42 27.87 4.18
C ARG A 181 -12.20 26.81 5.26
N SER A 182 -12.43 25.53 4.95
CA SER A 182 -12.13 24.45 5.89
C SER A 182 -10.63 24.39 6.16
N SER A 183 -10.26 24.23 7.44
CA SER A 183 -8.86 24.04 7.83
C SER A 183 -8.23 22.79 7.21
N ASP A 184 -9.06 21.80 6.86
CA ASP A 184 -8.64 20.54 6.26
C ASP A 184 -8.76 20.54 4.72
N TYR A 185 -9.13 21.67 4.09
CA TYR A 185 -9.37 21.76 2.64
C TYR A 185 -8.19 21.22 1.82
N ASP A 186 -6.99 21.78 2.01
CA ASP A 186 -5.81 21.41 1.23
C ASP A 186 -5.45 19.94 1.40
N THR A 187 -5.40 19.47 2.65
CA THR A 187 -5.12 18.06 2.98
C THR A 187 -6.14 17.14 2.29
N THR A 188 -7.42 17.48 2.35
CA THR A 188 -8.50 16.73 1.73
C THR A 188 -8.34 16.66 0.21
N VAL A 189 -8.11 17.80 -0.45
CA VAL A 189 -7.90 17.88 -1.90
C VAL A 189 -6.69 17.04 -2.32
N TYR A 190 -5.56 17.16 -1.62
CA TYR A 190 -4.36 16.39 -1.94
C TYR A 190 -4.53 14.89 -1.69
N TYR A 191 -5.26 14.52 -0.64
CA TYR A 191 -5.51 13.12 -0.32
C TYR A 191 -6.46 12.48 -1.34
N ILE A 192 -7.55 13.14 -1.73
CA ILE A 192 -8.45 12.65 -2.77
C ILE A 192 -7.72 12.47 -4.11
N ARG A 193 -6.88 13.44 -4.51
CA ARG A 193 -6.03 13.32 -5.72
C ARG A 193 -5.10 12.11 -5.64
N LEU A 194 -4.47 11.88 -4.48
CA LEU A 194 -3.62 10.72 -4.25
C LEU A 194 -4.42 9.42 -4.39
N ILE A 195 -5.59 9.31 -3.75
CA ILE A 195 -6.45 8.12 -3.82
C ILE A 195 -6.86 7.82 -5.26
N LYS A 196 -7.32 8.83 -6.02
CA LYS A 196 -7.69 8.66 -7.43
C LYS A 196 -6.54 8.09 -8.26
N LYS A 197 -5.33 8.63 -8.06
CA LYS A 197 -4.10 8.15 -8.72
C LYS A 197 -3.82 6.69 -8.35
N LEU A 198 -3.88 6.34 -7.07
CA LEU A 198 -3.61 4.98 -6.60
C LEU A 198 -4.63 3.96 -7.15
N LEU A 199 -5.92 4.27 -7.12
CA LEU A 199 -6.96 3.39 -7.66
C LEU A 199 -6.78 3.15 -9.16
N ARG A 200 -6.47 4.20 -9.93
CA ARG A 200 -6.16 4.06 -11.36
C ARG A 200 -4.95 3.16 -11.61
N GLN A 201 -3.85 3.40 -10.89
CA GLN A 201 -2.63 2.61 -11.03
C GLN A 201 -2.85 1.14 -10.66
N SER A 202 -3.62 0.87 -9.61
CA SER A 202 -3.96 -0.50 -9.21
C SER A 202 -4.85 -1.18 -10.25
N ALA A 203 -5.86 -0.48 -10.80
CA ALA A 203 -6.70 -1.02 -11.86
C ALA A 203 -5.88 -1.44 -13.09
N ASP A 204 -5.00 -0.55 -13.57
CA ASP A 204 -4.14 -0.82 -14.73
C ASP A 204 -3.12 -1.93 -14.41
N GLY A 205 -2.55 -1.95 -13.20
CA GLY A 205 -1.61 -3.00 -12.77
C GLY A 205 -2.22 -4.40 -12.75
N TYR A 206 -3.44 -4.56 -12.20
CA TYR A 206 -4.15 -5.84 -12.23
C TYR A 206 -4.57 -6.25 -13.64
N ARG A 207 -4.94 -5.28 -14.49
CA ARG A 207 -5.23 -5.51 -15.90
C ARG A 207 -4.00 -6.06 -16.64
N ASP A 208 -2.83 -5.46 -16.43
CA ASP A 208 -1.58 -5.94 -17.00
C ASP A 208 -1.20 -7.33 -16.49
N ARG A 209 -1.39 -7.58 -15.18
CA ARG A 209 -1.16 -8.90 -14.58
C ARG A 209 -2.03 -9.98 -15.22
N TYR A 210 -3.30 -9.68 -15.45
CA TYR A 210 -4.24 -10.55 -16.15
C TYR A 210 -3.76 -10.85 -17.58
N GLU A 211 -3.42 -9.82 -18.35
CA GLU A 211 -3.07 -9.99 -19.77
C GLU A 211 -1.71 -10.67 -20.00
N LEU A 212 -0.72 -10.30 -19.20
CA LEU A 212 0.69 -10.64 -19.45
C LEU A 212 1.17 -11.86 -18.67
N SER A 213 0.44 -12.31 -17.66
CA SER A 213 0.92 -13.38 -16.78
C SER A 213 -0.12 -14.44 -16.45
N THR A 214 -1.23 -14.07 -15.83
CA THR A 214 -2.05 -15.06 -15.11
C THR A 214 -3.23 -15.55 -15.94
N ARG A 215 -3.87 -14.68 -16.72
CA ARG A 215 -5.20 -14.89 -17.33
C ARG A 215 -6.27 -15.34 -16.31
N ARG A 216 -6.05 -15.08 -15.03
CA ARG A 216 -6.97 -15.43 -13.94
C ARG A 216 -8.11 -14.45 -13.88
N ILE A 217 -9.33 -14.95 -13.85
CA ILE A 217 -10.55 -14.12 -13.79
C ILE A 217 -10.50 -13.12 -12.63
N ASP A 218 -9.93 -13.52 -11.48
CA ASP A 218 -9.85 -12.68 -10.28
C ASP A 218 -8.98 -11.42 -10.48
N ASP A 219 -7.89 -11.50 -11.24
CA ASP A 219 -7.07 -10.31 -11.52
C ASP A 219 -7.86 -9.29 -12.35
N MET A 220 -8.63 -9.75 -13.34
CA MET A 220 -9.48 -8.88 -14.14
C MET A 220 -10.65 -8.30 -13.33
N ARG A 221 -11.26 -9.11 -12.44
CA ARG A 221 -12.30 -8.63 -11.51
C ARG A 221 -11.77 -7.58 -10.55
N LEU A 222 -10.58 -7.77 -10.00
CA LEU A 222 -9.92 -6.77 -9.16
C LEU A 222 -9.68 -5.48 -9.94
N ALA A 223 -9.16 -5.57 -11.16
CA ALA A 223 -8.96 -4.41 -12.03
C ALA A 223 -10.25 -3.60 -12.22
N ILE A 224 -11.37 -4.29 -12.50
CA ILE A 224 -12.70 -3.69 -12.65
C ILE A 224 -13.17 -3.07 -11.32
N ASN A 225 -13.00 -3.75 -10.18
CA ASN A 225 -13.42 -3.25 -8.87
C ASN A 225 -12.68 -1.94 -8.50
N TYR A 226 -11.38 -1.82 -8.80
CA TYR A 226 -10.65 -0.57 -8.60
C TYR A 226 -11.17 0.57 -9.49
N LEU A 227 -11.57 0.28 -10.74
CA LEU A 227 -12.23 1.29 -11.59
C LEU A 227 -13.60 1.69 -11.04
N MET A 228 -14.38 0.75 -10.50
CA MET A 228 -15.69 1.05 -9.90
C MET A 228 -15.53 1.96 -8.67
N ALA A 229 -14.57 1.65 -7.80
CA ALA A 229 -14.22 2.50 -6.66
C ALA A 229 -13.76 3.90 -7.11
N LEU A 230 -12.92 3.99 -8.15
CA LEU A 230 -12.48 5.27 -8.71
C LEU A 230 -13.66 6.08 -9.26
N ARG A 231 -14.55 5.44 -10.02
CA ARG A 231 -15.75 6.07 -10.57
C ARG A 231 -16.62 6.65 -9.46
N ARG A 232 -16.80 5.93 -8.35
CA ARG A 232 -17.57 6.42 -7.20
C ARG A 232 -16.98 7.71 -6.64
N ILE A 233 -15.66 7.79 -6.51
CA ILE A 233 -14.98 9.02 -6.07
C ILE A 233 -15.23 10.15 -7.06
N CYS A 234 -15.06 9.93 -8.38
CA CYS A 234 -15.34 10.95 -9.41
C CYS A 234 -16.78 11.48 -9.34
N ILE A 235 -17.76 10.62 -9.04
CA ILE A 235 -19.15 11.05 -8.84
C ILE A 235 -19.28 11.95 -7.61
N LEU A 236 -18.65 11.56 -6.49
CA LEU A 236 -18.69 12.33 -5.24
C LEU A 236 -17.99 13.69 -5.36
N THR A 237 -16.92 13.77 -6.16
CA THR A 237 -16.18 15.01 -6.45
C THR A 237 -16.78 15.82 -7.61
N THR A 238 -17.96 15.44 -8.12
CA THR A 238 -18.69 16.10 -9.23
C THR A 238 -17.95 16.11 -10.59
N GLU A 239 -17.02 15.18 -10.80
CA GLU A 239 -16.25 15.02 -12.04
C GLU A 239 -16.97 14.09 -13.03
N GLN A 240 -18.12 14.55 -13.55
CA GLN A 240 -19.02 13.73 -14.38
C GLN A 240 -18.37 13.17 -15.65
N ASN A 241 -17.56 13.97 -16.34
CA ASN A 241 -16.88 13.54 -17.57
C ASN A 241 -15.95 12.35 -17.30
N GLU A 242 -15.13 12.44 -16.25
CA GLU A 242 -14.20 11.38 -15.86
C GLU A 242 -14.96 10.13 -15.37
N ALA A 243 -16.07 10.32 -14.63
CA ALA A 243 -16.91 9.21 -14.19
C ALA A 243 -17.53 8.42 -15.36
N GLU A 244 -17.95 9.10 -16.44
CA GLU A 244 -18.48 8.45 -17.65
C GLU A 244 -17.38 7.81 -18.50
N GLU A 245 -16.18 8.38 -18.58
CA GLU A 245 -15.03 7.72 -19.22
C GLU A 245 -14.66 6.42 -18.51
N ILE A 246 -14.59 6.44 -17.17
CA ILE A 246 -14.30 5.24 -16.38
C ILE A 246 -15.40 4.20 -16.56
N LYS A 247 -16.67 4.61 -16.64
CA LYS A 247 -17.80 3.71 -16.91
C LYS A 247 -17.64 2.99 -18.25
N LYS A 248 -17.30 3.73 -19.32
CA LYS A 248 -17.03 3.15 -20.65
C LYS A 248 -15.88 2.15 -20.57
N LYS A 249 -14.79 2.49 -19.87
CA LYS A 249 -13.65 1.59 -19.64
C LYS A 249 -14.06 0.30 -18.91
N ILE A 250 -14.90 0.40 -17.88
CA ILE A 250 -15.43 -0.76 -17.14
C ILE A 250 -16.23 -1.68 -18.07
N ILE A 251 -17.10 -1.13 -18.93
CA ILE A 251 -17.91 -1.91 -19.87
C ILE A 251 -17.01 -2.70 -20.83
N VAL A 252 -16.05 -2.02 -21.46
CA VAL A 252 -15.07 -2.67 -22.37
C VAL A 252 -14.30 -3.79 -21.67
N TRP A 253 -13.93 -3.58 -20.40
CA TRP A 253 -13.22 -4.57 -19.60
C TRP A 253 -14.09 -5.78 -19.25
N LYS A 254 -15.37 -5.57 -18.93
CA LYS A 254 -16.33 -6.66 -18.69
C LYS A 254 -16.58 -7.47 -19.96
N GLU A 255 -16.85 -6.82 -21.08
CA GLU A 255 -17.05 -7.48 -22.37
C GLU A 255 -15.82 -8.31 -22.78
N LYS A 256 -14.62 -7.78 -22.56
CA LYS A 256 -13.39 -8.53 -22.80
C LYS A 256 -13.28 -9.77 -21.92
N LEU A 257 -13.56 -9.65 -20.63
CA LEU A 257 -13.54 -10.79 -19.71
C LEU A 257 -14.55 -11.86 -20.15
N GLU A 258 -15.77 -11.47 -20.50
CA GLU A 258 -16.79 -12.39 -21.01
C GLU A 258 -16.36 -13.09 -22.30
N ASN A 259 -15.74 -12.36 -23.23
CA ASN A 259 -15.23 -12.92 -24.47
C ASN A 259 -14.07 -13.89 -24.23
N ASP A 260 -13.13 -13.55 -23.35
CA ASP A 260 -12.01 -14.43 -22.98
C ASP A 260 -12.53 -15.72 -22.30
N GLN A 261 -13.57 -15.61 -21.47
CA GLN A 261 -14.25 -16.76 -20.85
C GLN A 261 -14.93 -17.65 -21.89
N LYS A 262 -15.70 -17.08 -22.81
CA LYS A 262 -16.35 -17.83 -23.91
C LYS A 262 -15.34 -18.55 -24.80
N LYS A 263 -14.14 -17.97 -24.98
CA LYS A 263 -13.04 -18.56 -25.75
C LYS A 263 -12.19 -19.58 -24.97
N GLY A 264 -12.46 -19.80 -23.68
CA GLY A 264 -11.67 -20.69 -22.83
C GLY A 264 -10.24 -20.20 -22.57
N ILE A 265 -9.98 -18.90 -22.71
CA ILE A 265 -8.64 -18.30 -22.51
C ILE A 265 -8.38 -18.08 -21.00
N CYS A 266 -9.44 -17.86 -20.23
CA CYS A 266 -9.35 -17.65 -18.80
C CYS A 266 -8.91 -18.93 -18.07
N LYS A 267 -8.03 -18.77 -17.08
CA LYS A 267 -7.62 -19.82 -16.14
C LYS A 267 -8.33 -19.68 -14.80
#